data_AF-A0A3B9GZ73-F1
#
_entry.id   AF-A0A3B9GZ73-F1
#
_cell.length_a   1.000
_cell.length_b   1.000
_cell.length_c   1.000
_cell.angle_alpha   90.00
_cell.angle_beta   90.00
_cell.angle_gamma   90.00
#
_symmetry.space_group_name_H-M   'P 1'
#
loop_
_entity.id
_entity.type
_entity.pdbx_description
1 polymer ?
#
loop_
_entity_poly.entity_id
_entity_poly.type
_entity_poly.pdbx_seq_one_letter_code
_entity_poly.pdbx_strand_id
1 'polypeptide(L)'
;HHLVSTIEGQLAPACDVLDLLGAVFPGGSVTGAPKLRAMEIIDALEPAARGAFCGSFGYLGFDDACDFNIMIRTIDHLPDGDRYWSGAGLTLLSDAEAEWAEVQLKAERILSLQSPVAAIQ
;
A
#
# COMPACT_ATOMS: atom_id res chain seq x y z
N HIS A 1 -16.80 -2.28 -6.61
CA HIS A 1 -16.12 -2.68 -7.87
C HIS A 1 -14.86 -1.84 -8.02
N HIS A 2 -13.76 -2.44 -8.46
CA HIS A 2 -12.51 -1.72 -8.77
C HIS A 2 -12.24 -1.80 -10.27
N LEU A 3 -11.71 -0.72 -10.86
CA LEU A 3 -11.15 -0.79 -12.21
C LEU A 3 -9.84 -1.58 -12.12
N VAL A 4 -9.71 -2.62 -12.93
CA VAL A 4 -8.53 -3.48 -12.96
C VAL A 4 -7.97 -3.46 -14.38
N SER A 5 -6.65 -3.37 -14.48
CA SER A 5 -5.91 -3.53 -15.74
C SER A 5 -4.75 -4.49 -15.48
N THR A 6 -4.47 -5.34 -16.46
CA THR A 6 -3.36 -6.29 -16.40
C THR A 6 -2.23 -5.78 -17.28
N ILE A 7 -1.01 -5.74 -16.73
CA ILE A 7 0.21 -5.37 -17.45
C ILE A 7 1.14 -6.58 -17.37
N GLU A 8 1.64 -7.02 -18.52
CA GLU A 8 2.53 -8.18 -18.65
C GLU A 8 3.78 -7.78 -19.45
N GLY A 9 4.87 -8.48 -19.18
CA GLY A 9 6.14 -8.30 -19.87
C GLY A 9 7.05 -9.49 -19.65
N GLN A 10 8.09 -9.60 -20.47
CA GLN A 10 9.13 -10.61 -20.33
C GLN A 10 10.39 -9.97 -19.75
N LEU A 11 10.96 -10.57 -18.71
CA LEU A 11 12.22 -10.11 -18.15
C LEU A 11 13.34 -10.19 -19.18
N ALA A 12 14.23 -9.19 -19.15
CA ALA A 12 15.43 -9.23 -19.95
C ALA A 12 16.31 -10.42 -19.51
N PRO A 13 17.09 -11.04 -20.42
CA PRO A 13 17.90 -12.22 -20.07
C PRO A 13 18.91 -12.02 -18.94
N ALA A 14 19.27 -10.77 -18.63
CA ALA A 14 20.22 -10.40 -17.59
C ALA A 14 19.55 -9.92 -16.29
N CYS A 15 18.21 -9.96 -16.20
CA CYS A 15 17.47 -9.52 -15.03
C CYS A 15 16.79 -10.71 -14.34
N ASP A 16 16.67 -10.62 -13.02
CA ASP A 16 15.93 -11.58 -12.19
C ASP A 16 14.70 -10.96 -11.50
N VAL A 17 14.05 -11.73 -10.63
CA VAL A 17 12.87 -11.27 -9.88
C VAL A 17 13.21 -10.15 -8.89
N LEU A 18 14.43 -10.10 -8.35
CA LEU A 18 14.85 -9.04 -7.43
C LEU A 18 15.03 -7.72 -8.17
N ASP A 19 15.57 -7.75 -9.39
CA ASP A 19 15.60 -6.58 -10.28
C ASP A 19 14.20 -6.07 -10.59
N LEU A 20 13.27 -6.98 -10.89
CA LEU A 20 11.86 -6.65 -11.13
C LEU A 20 11.26 -5.95 -9.92
N LEU A 21 11.40 -6.54 -8.73
CA LEU A 21 10.89 -5.97 -7.48
C LEU A 21 11.48 -4.58 -7.22
N GLY A 22 12.79 -4.41 -7.37
CA GLY A 22 13.45 -3.11 -7.22
C GLY A 22 12.93 -2.04 -8.18
N ALA A 23 12.53 -2.43 -9.40
CA ALA A 23 11.98 -1.50 -10.39
C ALA A 23 10.52 -1.11 -10.11
N VAL A 24 9.69 -2.06 -9.67
CA VAL A 24 8.24 -1.84 -9.52
C VAL A 24 7.83 -1.37 -8.13
N PHE A 25 8.58 -1.70 -7.10
CA PHE A 25 8.27 -1.34 -5.72
C PHE A 25 8.63 0.13 -5.39
N PRO A 26 7.89 0.80 -4.50
CA PRO A 26 6.54 0.47 -4.04
C PRO A 26 5.50 0.67 -5.15
N GLY A 27 4.33 0.03 -4.99
CA GLY A 27 3.25 0.08 -5.96
C GLY A 27 2.76 1.51 -6.25
N GLY A 28 2.45 1.79 -7.52
CA GLY A 28 1.97 3.11 -7.95
C GLY A 28 0.65 3.54 -7.28
N SER A 29 -0.22 2.58 -6.96
CA SER A 29 -1.52 2.80 -6.32
C SER A 29 -1.43 3.28 -4.86
N VAL A 30 -0.28 3.12 -4.20
CA VAL A 30 -0.06 3.51 -2.80
C VAL A 30 0.95 4.66 -2.64
N THR A 31 1.43 5.19 -3.77
CA THR A 31 2.33 6.33 -3.82
C THR A 31 1.66 7.46 -4.60
N GLY A 32 1.73 7.39 -5.92
CA GLY A 32 1.19 8.39 -6.84
C GLY A 32 2.05 8.50 -8.10
N ALA A 33 1.77 9.52 -8.91
CA ALA A 33 2.50 9.79 -10.14
C ALA A 33 2.83 11.29 -10.25
N PRO A 34 4.11 11.67 -10.50
CA PRO A 34 5.31 10.82 -10.59
C PRO A 34 5.72 10.19 -9.24
N LYS A 35 6.14 8.91 -9.25
CA LYS A 35 6.35 8.08 -8.03
C LYS A 35 7.28 8.74 -7.00
N LEU A 36 8.48 9.15 -7.41
CA LEU A 36 9.47 9.76 -6.49
C LEU A 36 8.92 11.03 -5.84
N ARG A 37 8.32 11.92 -6.64
CA ARG A 37 7.77 13.17 -6.11
C ARG A 37 6.59 12.95 -5.18
N ALA A 38 5.73 11.97 -5.49
CA ALA A 38 4.63 11.61 -4.61
C ALA A 38 5.15 11.08 -3.25
N MET A 39 6.19 10.24 -3.26
CA MET A 39 6.80 9.72 -2.03
C MET A 39 7.45 10.82 -1.19
N GLU A 40 8.13 11.81 -1.79
CA GLU A 40 8.67 12.97 -1.06
C GLU A 40 7.57 13.78 -0.36
N ILE A 41 6.42 13.95 -1.01
CA ILE A 41 5.28 14.68 -0.44
C ILE A 41 4.66 13.87 0.71
N ILE A 42 4.50 12.55 0.52
CA ILE A 42 4.04 11.64 1.57
C ILE A 42 4.94 11.72 2.80
N ASP A 43 6.26 11.60 2.61
CA ASP A 43 7.25 11.66 3.70
C ASP A 43 7.24 13.01 4.44
N ALA A 44 7.01 14.11 3.71
CA ALA A 44 6.93 15.44 4.32
C ALA A 44 5.62 15.70 5.09
N LEU A 45 4.54 14.98 4.78
CA LEU A 45 3.20 15.22 5.34
C LEU A 45 2.80 14.21 6.42
N GLU A 46 3.26 12.97 6.32
CA GLU A 46 2.89 11.92 7.25
C GLU A 46 3.67 12.03 8.57
N PRO A 47 3.02 11.77 9.72
CA PRO A 47 3.63 11.99 11.03
C PRO A 47 4.68 10.94 11.40
N ALA A 48 4.76 9.83 10.66
CA ALA A 48 5.67 8.73 10.92
C ALA A 48 5.90 7.90 9.65
N ALA A 49 6.96 7.10 9.64
CA ALA A 49 7.19 6.11 8.60
C ALA A 49 6.08 5.04 8.60
N ARG A 50 5.62 4.66 7.40
CA ARG A 50 4.51 3.71 7.21
C ARG A 50 4.78 2.27 7.69
N GLY A 51 6.04 1.90 7.93
CA GLY A 51 6.39 0.54 8.34
C GLY A 51 5.96 -0.50 7.29
N ALA A 52 5.15 -1.47 7.70
CA ALA A 52 4.62 -2.50 6.80
C ALA A 52 3.50 -1.95 5.87
N PHE A 53 2.79 -0.91 6.28
CA PHE A 53 1.71 -0.33 5.46
C PHE A 53 2.23 0.17 4.12
N CYS A 54 1.51 -0.14 3.03
CA CYS A 54 1.89 0.13 1.65
C CYS A 54 3.19 -0.58 1.20
N GLY A 55 3.73 -1.48 2.03
CA GLY A 55 4.78 -2.42 1.66
C GLY A 55 4.23 -3.61 0.87
N SER A 56 4.96 -4.72 0.89
CA SER A 56 4.58 -5.95 0.19
C SER A 56 4.85 -7.19 1.04
N PHE A 57 3.90 -8.14 1.03
CA PHE A 57 4.04 -9.48 1.57
C PHE A 57 3.88 -10.50 0.44
N GLY A 58 4.75 -11.50 0.41
CA GLY A 58 4.81 -12.42 -0.71
C GLY A 58 5.85 -13.52 -0.52
N TYR A 59 6.16 -14.22 -1.61
CA TYR A 59 7.16 -15.29 -1.62
C TYR A 59 8.07 -15.23 -2.85
N LEU A 60 9.24 -15.85 -2.71
CA LEU A 60 10.21 -16.12 -3.76
C LEU A 60 10.54 -17.62 -3.71
N GLY A 61 10.26 -18.33 -4.79
CA GLY A 61 10.58 -19.73 -4.98
C GLY A 61 12.02 -19.93 -5.47
N PHE A 62 12.51 -21.17 -5.38
CA PHE A 62 13.79 -21.57 -5.96
C PHE A 62 13.72 -21.78 -7.49
N ASP A 63 12.52 -21.68 -8.06
CA ASP A 63 12.14 -21.89 -9.46
C ASP A 63 11.69 -20.57 -10.12
N ASP A 64 12.11 -19.43 -9.58
CA ASP A 64 11.72 -18.07 -9.97
C ASP A 64 10.21 -17.76 -9.81
N ALA A 65 9.42 -18.66 -9.26
CA ALA A 65 8.03 -18.39 -8.95
C ALA A 65 7.94 -17.34 -7.83
N CYS A 66 7.17 -16.28 -8.06
CA CYS A 66 6.95 -15.25 -7.06
C CYS A 66 5.53 -14.68 -7.14
N ASP A 67 5.01 -14.28 -5.98
CA ASP A 67 3.78 -13.50 -5.90
C ASP A 67 3.88 -12.55 -4.70
N PHE A 68 3.44 -11.32 -4.91
CA PHE A 68 3.59 -10.21 -3.99
C PHE A 68 2.34 -9.35 -4.00
N ASN A 69 1.83 -9.06 -2.82
CA ASN A 69 0.70 -8.15 -2.66
C ASN A 69 1.16 -6.71 -2.39
N ILE A 70 0.20 -5.82 -2.19
CA ILE A 70 0.43 -4.56 -1.49
C ILE A 70 -0.26 -4.67 -0.14
N MET A 71 0.46 -4.37 0.94
CA MET A 71 -0.05 -4.43 2.30
C MET A 71 -0.96 -3.23 2.59
N ILE A 72 -2.23 -3.38 2.19
CA ILE A 72 -3.35 -2.52 2.54
C ILE A 72 -4.43 -3.37 3.20
N ARG A 73 -5.28 -2.74 4.03
CA ARG A 73 -6.27 -3.46 4.84
C ARG A 73 -5.63 -4.54 5.74
N THR A 74 -4.43 -4.22 6.24
CA THR A 74 -3.62 -5.08 7.10
C THR A 74 -3.53 -4.43 8.48
N ILE A 75 -3.55 -5.25 9.53
CA ILE A 75 -3.36 -4.80 10.91
C ILE A 75 -2.00 -5.26 11.37
N ASP A 76 -1.23 -4.30 11.87
CA ASP A 76 0.05 -4.58 12.52
C ASP A 76 -0.24 -4.90 13.99
N HIS A 77 -0.18 -6.18 14.35
CA HIS A 77 -0.30 -6.63 15.74
C HIS A 77 1.04 -6.48 16.46
N LEU A 78 1.17 -5.43 17.27
CA LEU A 78 2.42 -5.10 17.96
C LEU A 78 2.28 -5.29 19.48
N PRO A 79 3.39 -5.47 20.21
CA PRO A 79 3.35 -5.64 21.67
C PRO A 79 2.71 -4.48 22.43
N ASP A 80 2.75 -3.26 21.87
CA ASP A 80 2.18 -2.04 22.45
C ASP A 80 0.76 -1.74 21.97
N GLY A 81 0.20 -2.58 21.09
CA GLY A 81 -1.16 -2.47 20.58
C GLY A 81 -1.25 -2.68 19.07
N ASP A 82 -2.47 -2.88 18.60
CA ASP A 82 -2.76 -3.02 17.16
C ASP A 82 -2.70 -1.66 16.48
N ARG A 83 -2.10 -1.61 15.29
CA ARG A 83 -2.10 -0.41 14.44
C ARG A 83 -2.76 -0.71 13.11
N TYR A 84 -3.55 0.25 12.63
CA TYR A 84 -4.20 0.18 11.34
C TYR A 84 -4.06 1.52 10.60
N TRP A 85 -3.61 1.42 9.36
CA TRP A 85 -3.43 2.54 8.44
C TRP A 85 -4.44 2.48 7.31
N SER A 86 -4.96 3.64 6.92
CA SER A 86 -5.85 3.78 5.77
C SER A 86 -5.52 5.04 4.98
N GLY A 87 -5.77 5.00 3.67
CA GLY A 87 -5.49 6.13 2.80
C GLY A 87 -6.37 6.15 1.55
N ALA A 88 -6.30 7.27 0.86
CA ALA A 88 -7.00 7.50 -0.41
C ALA A 88 -6.04 8.15 -1.43
N GLY A 89 -6.33 7.94 -2.71
CA GLY A 89 -5.54 8.51 -3.79
C GLY A 89 -6.07 9.90 -4.14
N LEU A 90 -5.24 10.92 -3.98
CA LEU A 90 -5.65 12.30 -4.24
C LEU A 90 -5.36 12.70 -5.69
N THR A 91 -6.34 13.38 -6.30
CA THR A 91 -6.22 14.01 -7.62
C THR A 91 -6.53 15.49 -7.53
N LEU A 92 -6.33 16.23 -8.63
CA LEU A 92 -6.65 17.66 -8.69
C LEU A 92 -8.14 17.95 -8.43
N LEU A 93 -9.02 16.99 -8.71
CA LEU A 93 -10.48 17.13 -8.58
C LEU A 93 -11.01 16.48 -7.30
N SER A 94 -10.13 16.01 -6.41
CA SER A 94 -10.54 15.38 -5.16
C SER A 94 -11.20 16.40 -4.22
N ASP A 95 -12.27 15.97 -3.56
CA ASP A 95 -12.95 16.71 -2.50
C ASP A 95 -12.49 16.19 -1.14
N ALA A 96 -11.99 17.06 -0.28
CA ALA A 96 -11.34 16.64 0.96
C ALA A 96 -12.28 15.86 1.91
N GLU A 97 -13.56 16.24 1.97
CA GLU A 97 -14.53 15.58 2.84
C GLU A 97 -14.90 14.19 2.29
N ALA A 98 -15.08 14.08 0.97
CA ALA A 98 -15.34 12.80 0.31
C ALA A 98 -14.17 11.82 0.46
N GLU A 99 -12.93 12.28 0.27
CA GLU A 99 -11.73 11.45 0.44
C GLU A 99 -11.57 10.98 1.89
N TRP A 100 -11.82 11.87 2.85
CA TRP A 100 -11.81 11.50 4.27
C TRP A 100 -12.87 10.44 4.59
N ALA A 101 -14.09 10.61 4.08
CA ALA A 101 -15.15 9.62 4.23
C ALA A 101 -14.76 8.26 3.61
N GLU A 102 -14.06 8.24 2.48
CA GLU A 102 -13.53 7.02 1.87
C GLU A 102 -12.48 6.32 2.75
N VAL A 103 -11.54 7.09 3.33
CA VAL A 103 -10.52 6.58 4.25
C VAL A 103 -11.17 5.91 5.46
N GLN A 104 -12.17 6.56 6.07
CA GLN A 104 -12.92 6.03 7.22
C GLN A 104 -13.70 4.76 6.83
N LEU A 105 -14.40 4.77 5.70
CA LEU A 105 -15.16 3.61 5.24
C LEU A 105 -14.27 2.38 4.99
N LYS A 106 -13.05 2.57 4.47
CA LYS A 106 -12.07 1.49 4.32
C LYS A 106 -11.63 0.93 5.67
N ALA A 107 -11.41 1.79 6.66
CA ALA A 107 -10.98 1.41 7.99
C ALA A 107 -12.08 0.68 8.77
N GLU A 108 -13.28 1.24 8.83
CA GLU A 108 -14.44 0.67 9.54
C GLU A 108 -14.72 -0.77 9.13
N ARG A 109 -14.59 -1.10 7.85
CA ARG A 109 -14.81 -2.48 7.34
C ARG A 109 -13.84 -3.51 7.91
N ILE A 110 -12.61 -3.10 8.23
CA ILE A 110 -11.62 -3.99 8.82
C ILE A 110 -11.76 -3.99 10.34
N LEU A 111 -11.93 -2.82 10.94
CA LEU A 111 -11.99 -2.65 12.39
C LEU A 111 -13.29 -3.19 13.01
N SER A 112 -14.42 -3.13 12.29
CA SER A 112 -15.69 -3.72 12.74
C SER A 112 -15.65 -5.25 12.89
N LEU A 113 -14.64 -5.91 12.33
CA LEU A 113 -14.43 -7.36 12.46
C LEU A 113 -13.64 -7.72 13.74
N GLN A 114 -13.17 -6.74 14.50
CA GLN A 114 -12.34 -6.94 15.69
C GLN A 114 -12.94 -6.34 16.96
N SER A 115 -12.59 -6.92 18.12
CA SER A 115 -12.74 -6.27 19.43
C SER A 115 -11.74 -5.10 19.56
N PRO A 116 -11.93 -4.13 20.47
CA PRO A 116 -11.58 -2.73 20.21
C PRO A 116 -10.09 -2.51 19.87
N VAL A 117 -9.84 -1.99 18.66
CA VAL A 117 -8.51 -1.59 18.17
C VAL A 117 -8.14 -0.21 18.72
N ALA A 118 -6.90 -0.09 19.19
CA ALA A 118 -6.34 1.15 19.70
C ALA A 118 -5.88 2.04 18.53
N ALA A 119 -6.80 2.88 18.03
CA ALA A 119 -6.58 4.01 17.13
C ALA A 119 -6.33 3.71 15.63
N ILE A 120 -6.91 4.58 14.80
CA ILE A 120 -6.66 4.72 13.36
C ILE A 120 -5.58 5.79 13.19
N GLN A 121 -4.55 5.52 12.38
CA GLN A 121 -3.56 6.52 11.95
C GLN A 121 -3.73 6.86 10.48
#